data_AF-A0A8T7G9Q2-F1
#
_entry.id   AF-A0A8T7G9Q2-F1
#
_cell.length_a   1.000
_cell.length_b   1.000
_cell.length_c   1.000
_cell.angle_alpha   90.00
_cell.angle_beta   90.00
_cell.angle_gamma   90.00
#
_symmetry.space_group_name_H-M   'P 1'
#
loop_
_entity.id
_entity.type
_entity.pdbx_description
1 polymer ?
#
loop_
_entity_poly.entity_id
_entity_poly.type
_entity_poly.pdbx_seq_one_letter_code
_entity_poly.pdbx_strand_id
1 'polypeptide(L)'
;MTETTDIAKFQARTEKAIRLLAFFKARPGKSKQLEQVLLSLVDQTRSESGNIAYVLHRSTDDENLLFFDEVWADMESIDIHADKPYIQQLPAKISDLVTEPMRIETYTEVRAAK
;
A
#
# COMPACT_ATOMS: atom_id res chain seq x y z
N MET A 1 -5.22 -18.36 5.99
CA MET A 1 -4.89 -17.16 5.20
C MET A 1 -5.30 -15.96 6.03
N THR A 2 -4.40 -15.01 6.27
CA THR A 2 -4.75 -13.76 6.97
C THR A 2 -5.61 -12.91 6.04
N GLU A 3 -6.76 -12.42 6.53
CA GLU A 3 -7.61 -11.52 5.76
C GLU A 3 -6.81 -10.27 5.37
N THR A 4 -6.88 -9.90 4.10
CA THR A 4 -6.13 -8.76 3.54
C THR A 4 -6.96 -7.48 3.48
N THR A 5 -8.25 -7.60 3.77
CA THR A 5 -9.27 -6.55 3.73
C THR A 5 -10.19 -6.74 4.93
N ASP A 6 -10.41 -5.67 5.70
CA ASP A 6 -11.50 -5.63 6.67
C ASP A 6 -12.82 -5.47 5.91
N ILE A 7 -13.57 -6.57 5.77
CA ILE A 7 -14.80 -6.61 4.99
C ILE A 7 -15.87 -5.68 5.58
N ALA A 8 -15.95 -5.57 6.91
CA ALA A 8 -16.92 -4.71 7.57
C ALA A 8 -16.63 -3.23 7.28
N LYS A 9 -15.37 -2.79 7.43
CA LYS A 9 -14.97 -1.43 7.05
C LYS A 9 -15.16 -1.18 5.55
N PHE A 10 -14.83 -2.16 4.71
CA PHE A 10 -14.97 -2.02 3.26
C PHE A 10 -16.44 -1.80 2.88
N GLN A 11 -17.38 -2.57 3.42
CA GLN A 11 -18.81 -2.39 3.16
C GLN A 11 -19.36 -1.06 3.71
N ALA A 12 -18.81 -0.57 4.83
CA ALA A 12 -19.22 0.69 5.46
C ALA A 12 -18.53 1.94 4.89
N ARG A 13 -17.57 1.79 3.97
CA ARG A 13 -16.78 2.92 3.43
C ARG A 13 -17.66 3.98 2.76
N THR A 14 -17.32 5.24 2.96
CA THR A 14 -18.06 6.37 2.40
C THR A 14 -17.43 6.83 1.07
N GLU A 15 -18.01 7.87 0.47
CA GLU A 15 -17.46 8.60 -0.68
C GLU A 15 -16.11 9.28 -0.38
N LYS A 16 -15.72 9.39 0.89
CA LYS A 16 -14.40 9.90 1.30
C LYS A 16 -13.30 8.87 1.17
N ALA A 17 -13.65 7.59 1.04
CA ALA A 17 -12.67 6.51 0.99
C ALA A 17 -11.73 6.68 -0.20
N ILE A 18 -10.44 6.45 0.05
CA ILE A 18 -9.37 6.61 -0.93
C ILE A 18 -8.79 5.23 -1.26
N ARG A 19 -8.65 4.96 -2.56
CA ARG A 19 -7.81 3.89 -3.07
C ARG A 19 -6.42 4.47 -3.29
N LEU A 20 -5.39 3.87 -2.70
CA LEU A 20 -4.00 4.28 -2.91
C LEU A 20 -3.25 3.12 -3.56
N LEU A 21 -2.50 3.44 -4.61
CA LEU A 21 -1.56 2.52 -5.26
C LEU A 21 -0.12 3.01 -5.02
N ALA A 22 0.69 2.22 -4.33
CA ALA A 22 2.10 2.51 -4.10
C ALA A 22 2.97 1.56 -4.93
N PHE A 23 3.65 2.09 -5.95
CA PHE A 23 4.44 1.30 -6.90
C PHE A 23 5.92 1.30 -6.55
N PHE A 24 6.54 0.14 -6.71
CA PHE A 24 7.96 -0.08 -6.49
C PHE A 24 8.57 -0.88 -7.64
N LYS A 25 9.72 -0.44 -8.14
CA LYS A 25 10.51 -1.18 -9.13
C LYS A 25 11.83 -1.61 -8.52
N ALA A 26 11.96 -2.91 -8.28
CA ALA A 26 13.19 -3.49 -7.76
C ALA A 26 14.32 -3.40 -8.78
N ARG A 27 15.56 -3.29 -8.28
CA ARG A 27 16.75 -3.56 -9.08
C ARG A 27 16.80 -5.06 -9.44
N PRO A 28 17.41 -5.43 -10.58
CA PRO A 28 17.61 -6.83 -10.94
C PRO A 28 18.22 -7.63 -9.79
N GLY A 29 17.61 -8.77 -9.45
CA GLY A 29 18.04 -9.64 -8.35
C GLY A 29 17.67 -9.16 -6.94
N LYS A 30 16.99 -8.01 -6.78
CA LYS A 30 16.58 -7.45 -5.48
C LYS A 30 15.11 -7.63 -5.15
N SER A 31 14.30 -8.16 -6.07
CA SER A 31 12.85 -8.31 -5.91
C SER A 31 12.43 -9.02 -4.61
N LYS A 32 13.07 -10.14 -4.24
CA LYS A 32 12.76 -10.86 -2.98
C LYS A 32 13.11 -10.05 -1.72
N GLN A 33 14.22 -9.33 -1.74
CA GLN A 33 14.65 -8.49 -0.61
C GLN A 33 13.67 -7.31 -0.43
N LEU A 34 13.27 -6.69 -1.53
CA LEU A 34 12.26 -5.63 -1.51
C LEU A 34 10.92 -6.15 -1.00
N GLU A 35 10.44 -7.30 -1.49
CA GLU A 35 9.22 -7.94 -1.02
C GLU A 35 9.24 -8.17 0.49
N GLN A 36 10.34 -8.69 1.05
CA GLN A 36 10.47 -8.91 2.49
C GLN A 36 10.35 -7.61 3.30
N VAL A 37 10.97 -6.52 2.83
CA VAL A 37 10.86 -5.20 3.47
C VAL A 37 9.42 -4.70 3.40
N LEU A 38 8.76 -4.79 2.24
CA LEU A 38 7.37 -4.35 2.08
C LEU A 38 6.41 -5.18 2.94
N LEU A 39 6.57 -6.52 2.97
CA LEU A 39 5.75 -7.40 3.81
C LEU A 39 5.90 -7.10 5.30
N SER A 40 7.05 -6.58 5.75
CA SER A 40 7.23 -6.19 7.15
C SER A 40 6.36 -5.02 7.61
N LEU A 41 5.78 -4.26 6.67
CA LEU A 41 4.88 -3.13 6.96
C LEU A 41 3.43 -3.59 7.18
N VAL A 42 3.06 -4.77 6.69
CA VAL A 42 1.66 -5.18 6.47
C VAL A 42 0.86 -5.25 7.76
N ASP A 43 1.34 -5.97 8.76
CA ASP A 43 0.58 -6.21 9.99
C ASP A 43 0.38 -4.91 10.79
N GLN A 44 1.42 -4.08 10.83
CA GLN A 44 1.36 -2.77 11.50
C GLN A 44 0.40 -1.83 10.76
N THR A 45 0.46 -1.78 9.43
CA THR A 45 -0.42 -0.90 8.63
C THR A 45 -1.88 -1.33 8.70
N ARG A 46 -2.17 -2.63 8.64
CA ARG A 46 -3.54 -3.15 8.79
C ARG A 46 -4.14 -2.91 10.17
N SER A 47 -3.29 -2.74 11.19
CA SER A 47 -3.73 -2.41 12.55
C SER A 47 -4.11 -0.93 12.70
N GLU A 48 -3.86 -0.09 11.69
CA GLU A 48 -4.23 1.33 11.73
C GLU A 48 -5.74 1.52 11.59
N SER A 49 -6.29 2.43 12.39
CA SER A 49 -7.73 2.64 12.48
C SER A 49 -8.36 2.95 11.12
N GLY A 50 -7.70 3.79 10.32
CA GLY A 50 -8.15 4.21 8.99
C GLY A 50 -7.86 3.22 7.86
N ASN A 51 -7.04 2.19 8.07
CA ASN A 51 -6.76 1.18 7.04
C ASN A 51 -7.97 0.23 6.90
N ILE A 52 -8.37 0.00 5.65
CA ILE A 52 -9.44 -0.93 5.25
C ILE A 52 -8.85 -2.14 4.50
N ALA A 53 -7.90 -1.89 3.61
CA ALA A 53 -7.15 -2.93 2.92
C ALA A 53 -5.69 -2.48 2.72
N TYR A 54 -4.78 -3.45 2.75
CA TYR A 54 -3.35 -3.21 2.48
C TYR A 54 -2.74 -4.48 1.90
N VAL A 55 -2.61 -4.54 0.57
CA VAL A 55 -2.32 -5.78 -0.16
C VAL A 55 -1.14 -5.59 -1.10
N LEU A 56 -0.06 -6.34 -0.88
CA LEU A 56 1.09 -6.35 -1.78
C LEU A 56 0.81 -7.24 -2.99
N HIS A 57 1.04 -6.70 -4.18
CA HIS A 57 0.94 -7.38 -5.45
C HIS A 57 2.28 -7.40 -6.16
N ARG A 58 2.44 -8.39 -7.04
CA ARG A 58 3.57 -8.53 -7.96
C ARG A 58 3.00 -8.58 -9.38
N SER A 59 3.63 -7.86 -10.32
CA SER A 59 3.24 -7.90 -11.72
C SER A 59 3.42 -9.31 -12.29
N THR A 60 2.51 -9.70 -13.18
CA THR A 60 2.61 -10.94 -13.97
C THR A 60 3.59 -10.82 -15.14
N ASP A 61 3.94 -9.59 -15.52
CA ASP A 61 4.75 -9.31 -16.72
C ASP A 61 6.20 -8.90 -16.37
N ASP A 62 6.44 -8.42 -15.13
CA ASP A 62 7.77 -8.06 -14.62
C ASP A 62 7.88 -8.40 -13.13
N GLU A 63 8.69 -9.40 -12.79
CA GLU A 63 8.90 -9.85 -11.41
C GLU A 63 9.52 -8.77 -10.49
N ASN A 64 10.07 -7.70 -11.06
CA ASN A 64 10.64 -6.59 -10.30
C ASN A 64 9.63 -5.49 -10.01
N LEU A 65 8.42 -5.56 -10.58
CA LEU A 65 7.35 -4.62 -10.28
C LEU A 65 6.46 -5.17 -9.17
N LEU A 66 6.40 -4.43 -8.08
CA LEU A 66 5.47 -4.67 -6.99
C LEU A 66 4.63 -3.42 -6.75
N PHE A 67 3.42 -3.59 -6.24
CA PHE A 67 2.65 -2.46 -5.75
C PHE A 67 1.78 -2.82 -4.55
N PHE A 68 1.58 -1.87 -3.65
CA PHE A 68 0.50 -1.96 -2.67
C PHE A 68 -0.80 -1.45 -3.28
N ASP A 69 -1.85 -2.21 -3.03
CA ASP A 69 -3.22 -1.88 -3.31
C ASP A 69 -3.94 -1.64 -1.99
N GLU A 70 -4.24 -0.39 -1.70
CA GLU A 70 -4.65 0.05 -0.37
C GLU A 70 -6.01 0.72 -0.42
N VAL A 71 -6.81 0.49 0.61
CA VAL A 71 -8.07 1.22 0.83
C VAL A 71 -8.00 1.88 2.19
N TRP A 72 -8.26 3.17 2.21
CA TRP A 72 -8.25 4.02 3.40
C TRP A 72 -9.62 4.68 3.59
N ALA A 73 -9.97 4.95 4.84
CA ALA A 73 -11.23 5.60 5.19
C ALA A 73 -11.35 7.02 4.60
N ASP A 74 -10.23 7.75 4.51
CA ASP A 74 -10.11 9.12 4.00
C ASP A 74 -8.62 9.51 3.80
N MET A 75 -8.39 10.73 3.32
CA MET A 75 -7.05 11.31 3.17
C MET A 75 -6.36 11.55 4.51
N GLU A 76 -7.07 11.93 5.57
CA GLU A 76 -6.49 12.15 6.91
C GLU A 76 -5.85 10.87 7.45
N SER A 77 -6.48 9.72 7.21
CA SER A 77 -5.93 8.41 7.55
C SER A 77 -4.61 8.13 6.82
N ILE A 78 -4.49 8.56 5.56
CA ILE A 78 -3.25 8.44 4.76
C ILE A 78 -2.17 9.38 5.30
N ASP A 79 -2.52 10.61 5.66
CA ASP A 79 -1.57 11.56 6.25
C ASP A 79 -1.00 11.03 7.58
N ILE A 80 -1.87 10.50 8.45
CA ILE A 80 -1.47 9.84 9.70
C ILE A 80 -0.57 8.63 9.43
N HIS A 81 -0.85 7.85 8.39
CA HIS A 81 -0.03 6.71 7.98
C HIS A 81 1.35 7.18 7.49
N ALA A 82 1.39 8.19 6.63
CA ALA A 82 2.62 8.76 6.08
C ALA A 82 3.54 9.30 7.19
N ASP A 83 2.98 9.86 8.25
CA ASP A 83 3.73 10.39 9.39
C ASP A 83 4.26 9.32 10.36
N LYS A 84 3.91 8.04 10.17
CA LYS A 84 4.41 6.99 11.05
C LYS A 84 5.93 6.81 10.88
N PRO A 85 6.69 6.61 11.98
CA PRO A 85 8.13 6.44 11.89
C PRO A 85 8.58 5.31 10.97
N TYR A 86 7.84 4.19 10.93
CA TYR A 86 8.19 3.04 10.11
C TYR A 86 7.99 3.29 8.61
N ILE A 87 7.08 4.21 8.25
CA ILE A 87 6.84 4.69 6.87
C ILE A 87 7.86 5.76 6.48
N GLN A 88 8.12 6.74 7.34
CA GLN A 88 9.15 7.76 7.12
C GLN A 88 10.57 7.17 6.91
N GLN A 89 10.85 6.02 7.53
CA GLN A 89 12.11 5.30 7.35
C GLN A 89 12.16 4.44 6.08
N LEU A 90 11.02 4.16 5.44
CA LEU A 90 10.95 3.24 4.30
C LEU A 90 11.83 3.65 3.12
N PRO A 91 11.84 4.93 2.66
CA PRO A 91 12.65 5.33 1.51
C PRO A 91 14.14 5.02 1.69
N ALA A 92 14.68 5.24 2.89
CA ALA A 92 16.07 4.92 3.21
C ALA A 92 16.32 3.41 3.27
N LYS A 93 15.36 2.61 3.77
CA LYS A 93 15.48 1.15 3.83
C LYS A 93 15.50 0.48 2.46
N ILE A 94 14.84 1.07 1.46
CA ILE A 94 14.69 0.48 0.13
C ILE A 94 15.55 1.14 -0.95
N SER A 95 16.30 2.20 -0.65
CA SER A 95 17.04 2.99 -1.65
C SER A 95 17.96 2.15 -2.53
N ASP A 96 18.62 1.15 -1.94
CA ASP A 96 19.54 0.24 -2.62
C ASP A 96 18.83 -0.95 -3.27
N LEU A 97 17.52 -1.09 -3.05
CA LEU A 97 16.69 -2.16 -3.59
C LEU A 97 15.89 -1.72 -4.81
N VAL A 98 15.63 -0.43 -4.99
CA VAL A 98 14.79 0.12 -6.06
C VAL A 98 15.60 0.85 -7.15
N THR A 99 15.09 0.83 -8.38
CA THR A 99 15.69 1.58 -9.50
C THR A 99 15.28 3.03 -9.55
N GLU A 100 14.15 3.36 -8.94
CA GLU A 100 13.51 4.67 -8.95
C GLU A 100 12.76 4.91 -7.64
N PRO A 101 12.48 6.16 -7.26
CA PRO A 101 11.65 6.46 -6.09
C PRO A 101 10.27 5.79 -6.19
N MET A 102 9.71 5.43 -5.03
CA MET A 102 8.33 4.96 -4.93
C MET A 102 7.37 5.98 -5.56
N ARG A 103 6.42 5.50 -6.38
CA ARG A 103 5.35 6.32 -6.96
C ARG A 103 4.05 6.04 -6.23
N ILE A 104 3.36 7.11 -5.82
CA ILE A 104 2.07 7.05 -5.13
C ILE A 104 1.01 7.64 -6.04
N GLU A 105 -0.11 6.94 -6.15
CA GLU A 105 -1.30 7.43 -6.84
C GLU A 105 -2.53 7.19 -5.98
N THR A 106 -3.41 8.20 -5.92
CA THR A 106 -4.65 8.13 -5.14
C THR A 106 -5.86 8.30 -6.04
N TYR A 107 -6.93 7.59 -5.72
CA TYR A 107 -8.16 7.54 -6.49
C TYR A 107 -9.36 7.53 -5.56
N THR A 108 -10.46 8.15 -5.99
CA THR A 108 -11.78 7.99 -5.37
C THR A 108 -12.62 7.01 -6.18
N GLU A 109 -13.51 6.31 -5.49
CA GLU A 109 -14.45 5.41 -6.16
C GLU A 109 -15.51 6.21 -6.94
N VAL A 110 -15.64 5.93 -8.24
CA VAL A 110 -16.80 6.37 -9.03
C VAL A 110 -17.88 5.30 -8.94
N ARG A 111 -18.92 5.57 -8.16
CA ARG A 111 -20.02 4.61 -7.96
C ARG A 111 -21.03 4.72 -9.09
N ALA A 112 -21.44 3.59 -9.65
CA ALA A 112 -22.58 3.55 -10.56
C ALA A 112 -23.84 4.01 -9.82
N ALA A 113 -24.60 4.93 -10.42
CA ALA A 113 -25.96 5.17 -9.97
C ALA A 113 -26.75 3.87 -10.15
N LYS A 114 -27.49 3.46 -9.11
CA LYS A 114 -28.44 2.35 -9.22
C LYS A 114 -29.60 2.74 -10.13
#